data_AF-A0A2S2PWP7-F1
#
_entry.id   AF-A0A2S2PWP7-F1
#
_cell.length_a   1.000
_cell.length_b   1.000
_cell.length_c   1.000
_cell.angle_alpha   90.00
_cell.angle_beta   90.00
_cell.angle_gamma   90.00
#
_symmetry.space_group_name_H-M   'P 1'
#
loop_
_entity.id
_entity.type
_entity.pdbx_description
1 polymer ?
#
loop_
_entity_poly.entity_id
_entity_poly.type
_entity_poly.pdbx_seq_one_letter_code
_entity_poly.pdbx_strand_id
1 'polypeptide(L)'
;GRFHGMSLTAKQKNPVAFRKLVGKLREIQWDDDGWLVKSNGLKSLSMRGARPLMEQEQYRDGKLKGFLNIVREADRNLKLAVTPKEPHAVICHGDYCKPNILFSYDESGQPRDAMITEFSAVR
;
A
#
# COMPACT_ATOMS: atom_id res chain seq x y z
N GLY A 1 8.70 -9.75 3.04
CA GLY A 1 9.09 -10.25 4.37
C GLY A 1 10.41 -9.67 4.84
N ARG A 2 11.53 -10.08 4.22
CA ARG A 2 12.90 -9.68 4.61
C ARG A 2 13.10 -8.16 4.76
N PHE A 3 12.68 -7.37 3.77
CA PHE A 3 12.77 -5.90 3.80
C PHE A 3 12.11 -5.29 5.04
N HIS A 4 10.84 -5.63 5.30
CA HIS A 4 10.11 -5.18 6.49
C HIS A 4 10.77 -5.64 7.80
N GLY A 5 11.26 -6.89 7.87
CA GLY A 5 11.95 -7.41 9.05
C GLY A 5 13.27 -6.70 9.34
N MET A 6 14.05 -6.36 8.31
CA MET A 6 15.27 -5.56 8.45
C MET A 6 14.95 -4.15 8.94
N SER A 7 13.88 -3.52 8.43
CA SER A 7 13.41 -2.22 8.91
C SER A 7 13.05 -2.25 10.40
N LEU A 8 12.27 -3.26 10.83
CA LEU A 8 11.91 -3.43 12.25
C LEU A 8 13.16 -3.64 13.13
N THR A 9 14.09 -4.48 12.68
CA THR A 9 15.34 -4.74 13.39
C THR A 9 16.20 -3.48 13.51
N ALA A 10 16.31 -2.68 12.44
CA ALA A 10 17.04 -1.42 12.45
C ALA A 10 16.42 -0.42 13.43
N LYS A 11 15.08 -0.33 13.45
CA LYS A 11 14.34 0.51 14.40
C LYS A 11 14.62 0.12 15.84
N GLN A 12 14.60 -1.18 16.15
CA GLN A 12 14.85 -1.69 17.51
C GLN A 12 16.31 -1.49 17.95
N LYS A 13 17.27 -1.76 17.07
CA LYS A 13 18.71 -1.65 17.40
C LYS A 13 19.16 -0.21 17.59
N ASN A 14 18.66 0.73 16.78
CA ASN A 14 19.03 2.13 16.88
C ASN A 14 17.87 3.06 16.46
N PRO A 15 16.93 3.36 17.37
CA PRO A 15 15.77 4.20 17.07
C PRO A 15 16.13 5.62 16.62
N VAL A 16 17.27 6.16 17.08
CA VAL A 16 17.72 7.51 16.71
C VAL A 16 18.17 7.53 15.25
N ALA A 17 19.05 6.60 14.86
CA ALA A 17 19.51 6.50 13.48
C ALA A 17 18.35 6.13 12.53
N PHE A 18 17.44 5.27 12.96
CA PHE A 18 16.26 4.91 12.19
C PHE A 18 15.35 6.12 11.93
N ARG A 19 15.05 6.93 12.95
CA ARG A 19 14.28 8.18 12.75
C ARG A 19 14.99 9.14 11.79
N LYS A 20 16.32 9.26 11.86
CA LYS A 20 17.10 10.07 10.92
C LYS A 20 17.02 9.54 9.48
N LEU A 21 16.97 8.21 9.31
CA LEU A 21 16.77 7.58 7.99
C LEU A 21 15.36 7.87 7.45
N VAL A 22 14.32 7.62 8.27
CA VAL A 22 12.92 7.88 7.91
C VAL A 22 12.70 9.36 7.57
N GLY A 23 13.30 10.27 8.32
CA GLY A 23 13.21 11.72 8.05
C GLY A 23 13.86 12.18 6.74
N LYS A 24 14.59 11.30 6.03
CA LYS A 24 15.09 11.56 4.68
C LYS A 24 14.17 11.02 3.58
N LEU A 25 13.17 10.22 3.92
CA LEU A 25 12.20 9.71 2.95
C LEU A 25 11.25 10.85 2.56
N ARG A 26 10.93 10.95 1.27
CA ARG A 26 10.01 11.95 0.74
C ARG A 26 8.66 11.31 0.49
N GLU A 27 7.63 11.79 1.16
CA GLU A 27 6.24 11.43 0.83
C GLU A 27 5.88 11.99 -0.55
N ILE A 28 5.42 11.12 -1.46
CA ILE A 28 5.03 11.49 -2.83
C ILE A 28 3.56 11.17 -3.13
N GLN A 29 2.90 10.39 -2.27
CA GLN A 29 1.52 9.97 -2.48
C GLN A 29 0.52 10.86 -1.74
N TRP A 30 0.97 11.62 -0.75
CA TRP A 30 0.08 12.44 0.08
C TRP A 30 0.64 13.85 0.21
N ASP A 31 -0.24 14.82 0.00
CA ASP A 31 0.00 16.23 0.26
C ASP A 31 -1.10 16.79 1.17
N ASP A 32 -1.09 18.11 1.38
CA ASP A 32 -2.10 18.81 2.17
C ASP A 32 -3.52 18.71 1.56
N ASP A 33 -3.60 18.50 0.24
CA ASP A 33 -4.85 18.32 -0.51
C ASP A 33 -5.30 16.85 -0.58
N GLY A 34 -4.62 15.93 0.12
CA GLY A 34 -4.98 14.52 0.23
C GLY A 34 -4.15 13.59 -0.65
N TRP A 35 -4.76 12.52 -1.17
CA TRP A 35 -4.05 11.49 -1.94
C TRP A 35 -3.64 12.00 -3.34
N LEU A 36 -2.58 11.43 -3.91
CA LEU A 36 -2.04 11.77 -5.24
C LEU A 36 -3.08 11.61 -6.34
N VAL A 37 -3.96 10.62 -6.23
CA VAL A 37 -5.08 10.45 -7.16
C VAL A 37 -6.23 11.37 -6.75
N LYS A 38 -6.23 12.56 -7.34
CA LYS A 38 -7.20 13.62 -7.05
C LYS A 38 -8.61 13.30 -7.55
N SER A 39 -9.55 14.20 -7.24
CA SER A 39 -10.92 14.20 -7.78
C SER A 39 -11.73 12.93 -7.47
N ASN A 40 -11.63 12.41 -6.25
CA ASN A 40 -12.30 11.17 -5.82
C ASN A 40 -11.90 9.94 -6.66
N GLY A 41 -10.68 9.90 -7.21
CA GLY A 41 -10.24 8.81 -8.09
C GLY A 41 -10.34 7.43 -7.44
N LEU A 42 -10.00 7.30 -6.15
CA LEU A 42 -10.12 6.04 -5.41
C LEU A 42 -11.57 5.54 -5.36
N LYS A 43 -12.50 6.45 -5.10
CA LYS A 43 -13.94 6.16 -5.07
C LYS A 43 -14.44 5.79 -6.46
N SER A 44 -14.03 6.51 -7.51
CA SER A 44 -14.40 6.22 -8.89
C SER A 44 -13.96 4.82 -9.33
N LEU A 45 -12.70 4.47 -9.08
CA LEU A 45 -12.13 3.15 -9.35
C LEU A 45 -12.88 2.05 -8.59
N SER A 46 -13.15 2.29 -7.30
CA SER A 46 -13.89 1.34 -6.45
C SER A 46 -15.32 1.13 -6.97
N MET A 47 -16.01 2.20 -7.36
CA MET A 47 -17.38 2.15 -7.87
C MET A 47 -17.48 1.52 -9.26
N ARG A 48 -16.39 1.49 -10.05
CA ARG A 48 -16.36 0.78 -11.33
C ARG A 48 -16.55 -0.72 -11.14
N GLY A 49 -15.92 -1.31 -10.12
CA GLY A 49 -16.08 -2.73 -9.79
C GLY A 49 -17.38 -3.04 -9.03
N ALA A 50 -17.86 -2.12 -8.19
CA ALA A 50 -19.06 -2.36 -7.37
C ALA A 50 -20.37 -2.24 -8.16
N ARG A 51 -20.47 -1.35 -9.15
CA ARG A 51 -21.73 -1.08 -9.87
C ARG A 51 -22.42 -2.33 -10.42
N PRO A 52 -21.74 -3.23 -11.17
CA PRO A 52 -22.37 -4.45 -11.69
C PRO A 52 -22.87 -5.41 -10.60
N LEU A 53 -22.33 -5.31 -9.38
CA LEU A 53 -22.76 -6.15 -8.25
C LEU A 53 -24.00 -5.58 -7.55
N MET A 54 -24.19 -4.25 -7.60
CA MET A 54 -25.36 -3.60 -7.00
C MET A 54 -26.67 -3.97 -7.71
N GLU A 55 -26.59 -4.33 -8.99
CA GLU A 55 -27.73 -4.75 -9.80
C GLU A 55 -28.17 -6.19 -9.48
N GLN A 56 -27.32 -6.98 -8.82
CA GLN A 56 -27.58 -8.38 -8.50
C GLN A 56 -28.12 -8.53 -7.08
N GLU A 57 -29.35 -9.02 -6.95
CA GLU A 57 -30.06 -9.18 -5.67
C GLU A 57 -29.23 -9.90 -4.61
N GLN A 58 -28.53 -10.97 -5.01
CA GLN A 58 -27.68 -11.79 -4.13
C GLN A 58 -26.54 -11.03 -3.45
N TYR A 59 -26.17 -9.84 -3.96
CA TYR A 59 -25.10 -9.00 -3.43
C TYR A 59 -25.60 -7.69 -2.82
N ARG A 60 -26.90 -7.37 -2.83
CA ARG A 60 -27.40 -6.08 -2.32
C ARG A 60 -27.08 -5.84 -0.85
N ASP A 61 -27.02 -6.90 -0.05
CA ASP A 61 -26.71 -6.86 1.38
C ASP A 61 -25.32 -7.42 1.73
N GLY A 62 -24.97 -7.32 3.01
CA GLY A 62 -23.75 -7.90 3.56
C GLY A 62 -22.47 -7.21 3.08
N LYS A 63 -21.59 -7.97 2.41
CA LYS A 63 -20.21 -7.52 2.08
C LYS A 63 -20.18 -6.32 1.13
N LEU A 64 -21.08 -6.26 0.15
CA LEU A 64 -21.14 -5.13 -0.78
C LEU A 64 -21.53 -3.84 -0.05
N LYS A 65 -22.53 -3.90 0.82
CA LYS A 65 -22.94 -2.76 1.66
C LYS A 65 -21.79 -2.26 2.55
N GLY A 66 -21.04 -3.19 3.17
CA GLY A 66 -19.84 -2.86 3.94
C GLY A 66 -18.75 -2.19 3.08
N PHE A 67 -18.49 -2.73 1.89
CA PHE A 67 -17.54 -2.15 0.94
C PHE A 67 -17.96 -0.74 0.51
N LEU A 68 -19.23 -0.53 0.15
CA LEU A 68 -19.76 0.77 -0.25
C LEU A 68 -19.64 1.82 0.87
N ASN A 69 -19.80 1.41 2.14
CA ASN A 69 -19.56 2.28 3.29
C ASN A 69 -18.08 2.70 3.41
N ILE A 70 -17.13 1.78 3.18
CA ILE A 70 -15.69 2.09 3.16
C ILE A 70 -15.37 3.05 2.00
N VAL A 71 -15.96 2.82 0.82
CA VAL A 71 -15.71 3.61 -0.40
C VAL A 71 -16.30 5.02 -0.30
N ARG A 72 -17.31 5.26 0.54
CA ARG A 72 -17.87 6.61 0.75
C ARG A 72 -16.81 7.58 1.25
N GLU A 73 -15.96 7.12 2.16
CA GLU A 73 -14.87 7.87 2.81
C GLU A 73 -13.51 7.32 2.36
N ALA A 74 -13.38 6.96 1.08
CA ALA A 74 -12.26 6.16 0.58
C ALA A 74 -10.88 6.77 0.91
N ASP A 75 -10.68 8.06 0.63
CA ASP A 75 -9.38 8.72 0.82
C ASP A 75 -9.02 8.80 2.31
N ARG A 76 -9.99 9.14 3.16
CA ARG A 76 -9.82 9.13 4.62
C ARG A 76 -9.50 7.74 5.14
N ASN A 77 -10.24 6.72 4.70
CA ASN A 77 -10.04 5.34 5.12
C ASN A 77 -8.68 4.81 4.65
N LEU A 78 -8.26 5.17 3.43
CA LEU A 78 -6.93 4.84 2.94
C LEU A 78 -5.84 5.54 3.76
N LYS A 79 -6.00 6.84 4.08
CA LYS A 79 -5.04 7.57 4.93
C LYS A 79 -4.88 6.89 6.30
N LEU A 80 -5.99 6.50 6.92
CA LEU A 80 -5.99 5.79 8.20
C LEU A 80 -5.32 4.40 8.08
N ALA A 81 -5.50 3.72 6.96
CA ALA A 81 -4.89 2.41 6.71
C ALA A 81 -3.37 2.49 6.52
N VAL A 82 -2.86 3.58 5.92
CA VAL A 82 -1.42 3.77 5.66
C VAL A 82 -0.71 4.58 6.74
N THR A 83 -1.43 5.07 7.75
CA THR A 83 -0.84 5.80 8.88
C THR A 83 -0.02 4.84 9.75
N PRO A 84 1.26 5.12 10.03
CA PRO A 84 2.10 4.27 10.86
C PRO A 84 1.51 4.04 12.26
N LYS A 85 1.46 2.78 12.71
CA LYS A 85 1.02 2.41 14.07
C LYS A 85 2.14 1.68 14.80
N GLU A 86 2.70 2.33 15.80
CA GLU A 86 3.74 1.76 16.65
C GLU A 86 3.19 0.68 17.61
N PRO A 87 4.01 -0.29 18.05
CA PRO A 87 5.45 -0.45 17.79
C PRO A 87 5.79 -1.18 16.48
N HIS A 88 4.79 -1.57 15.68
CA HIS A 88 4.96 -2.48 14.54
C HIS A 88 5.17 -1.78 13.19
N ALA A 89 5.13 -0.44 13.17
CA ALA A 89 5.37 0.31 11.94
C ALA A 89 6.78 0.06 11.39
N VAL A 90 6.89 -0.10 10.08
CA VAL A 90 8.15 -0.35 9.36
C VAL A 90 8.18 0.47 8.09
N ILE A 91 9.35 0.64 7.50
CA ILE A 91 9.50 1.20 6.16
C ILE A 91 8.87 0.22 5.16
N CYS A 92 7.96 0.74 4.35
CA CYS A 92 7.23 0.05 3.30
C CYS A 92 7.74 0.49 1.92
N HIS A 93 7.66 -0.40 0.94
CA HIS A 93 8.02 -0.07 -0.45
C HIS A 93 7.15 1.04 -1.05
N GLY A 94 5.88 1.10 -0.64
CA GLY A 94 4.91 2.12 -1.07
C GLY A 94 4.24 1.87 -2.42
N ASP A 95 4.87 1.10 -3.32
CA ASP A 95 4.26 0.63 -4.58
C ASP A 95 4.64 -0.83 -4.87
N TYR A 96 4.20 -1.76 -4.02
CA TYR A 96 4.55 -3.18 -4.16
C TYR A 96 3.59 -3.88 -5.13
N CYS A 97 3.93 -3.88 -6.43
CA CYS A 97 3.15 -4.51 -7.49
C CYS A 97 4.04 -5.35 -8.43
N LYS A 98 3.44 -6.22 -9.26
CA LYS A 98 4.18 -7.18 -10.10
C LYS A 98 5.27 -6.55 -10.98
N PRO A 99 5.05 -5.38 -11.63
CA PRO A 99 6.09 -4.73 -12.45
C PRO A 99 7.34 -4.32 -11.66
N ASN A 100 7.20 -4.10 -10.35
CA ASN A 100 8.28 -3.68 -9.45
C ASN A 100 8.98 -4.89 -8.78
N ILE A 101 8.80 -6.08 -9.34
CA ILE A 101 9.44 -7.31 -8.88
C ILE A 101 10.16 -7.93 -10.07
N LEU A 102 11.50 -7.97 -10.00
CA LEU A 102 12.32 -8.69 -10.96
C LEU A 102 12.53 -10.12 -10.48
N PHE A 103 12.38 -11.08 -11.40
CA PHE A 103 12.63 -12.49 -11.13
C PHE A 103 13.91 -12.92 -11.83
N SER A 104 14.77 -13.64 -11.11
CA SER A 104 15.85 -14.40 -11.72
C SER A 104 15.38 -15.82 -12.00
N TYR A 105 15.88 -16.40 -13.08
CA TYR A 105 15.53 -17.74 -13.52
C TYR A 105 16.79 -18.60 -13.57
N ASP A 106 16.64 -19.90 -13.28
CA ASP A 106 17.71 -20.86 -13.49
C ASP A 106 17.82 -21.30 -14.95
N GLU A 107 18.77 -22.18 -15.24
CA GLU A 107 19.02 -22.71 -16.59
C GLU A 107 17.84 -23.50 -17.17
N SER A 108 16.94 -24.01 -16.31
CA SER A 108 15.72 -24.71 -16.72
C SER A 108 14.53 -23.77 -16.95
N GLY A 109 14.74 -22.46 -16.78
CA GLY A 109 13.70 -21.44 -16.92
C GLY A 109 12.76 -21.35 -15.73
N GLN A 110 13.10 -21.94 -14.58
CA GLN A 110 12.29 -21.84 -13.36
C GLN A 110 12.68 -20.62 -12.52
N PRO A 111 11.72 -19.93 -11.88
CA PRO A 111 12.02 -18.80 -11.01
C PRO A 111 12.88 -19.25 -9.82
N ARG A 112 14.05 -18.63 -9.66
CA ARG A 112 15.01 -18.94 -8.59
C ARG A 112 14.98 -17.92 -7.46
N ASP A 113 14.84 -16.64 -7.78
CA ASP A 113 14.86 -15.56 -6.80
C ASP A 113 14.03 -14.36 -7.28
N ALA A 114 13.67 -13.47 -6.36
CA ALA A 114 12.94 -12.25 -6.64
C ALA A 114 13.56 -11.04 -5.92
N MET A 115 13.65 -9.92 -6.63
CA MET A 115 14.14 -8.65 -6.12
C MET A 115 13.08 -7.57 -6.30
N ILE A 116 12.86 -6.80 -5.23
CA ILE A 116 12.00 -5.61 -5.27
C ILE A 116 12.79 -4.47 -5.90
N THR A 117 12.20 -3.80 -6.87
CA THR A 117 12.76 -2.62 -7.53
C THR A 117 11.82 -1.43 -7.39
N GLU A 118 12.31 -0.25 -7.76
CA GLU A 118 11.51 0.98 -7.84
C GLU A 118 11.00 1.55 -6.50
N PHE A 119 11.96 2.00 -5.69
CA PHE A 119 11.74 2.56 -4.35
C PHE A 119 11.27 4.03 -4.35
N SER A 120 10.79 4.56 -5.48
CA SER A 120 10.37 5.96 -5.57
C SER A 120 9.21 6.31 -4.63
N ALA A 121 8.39 5.33 -4.26
CA ALA A 121 7.27 5.47 -3.34
C ALA A 121 7.56 5.04 -1.89
N VAL A 122 8.82 4.75 -1.54
CA VAL A 122 9.21 4.26 -0.20
C VAL A 122 8.75 5.20 0.92
N ARG A 123 8.25 4.64 2.03
CA ARG A 123 7.65 5.41 3.14
C ARG A 123 7.73 4.72 4.48
#